data_AF-A0A3P7WXL1-F1
#
_entry.id   AF-A0A3P7WXL1-F1
#
_cell.length_a   1.000
_cell.length_b   1.000
_cell.length_c   1.000
_cell.angle_alpha   90.00
_cell.angle_beta   90.00
_cell.angle_gamma   90.00
#
_symmetry.space_group_name_H-M   'P 1'
#
loop_
_entity.id
_entity.type
_entity.pdbx_description
1 polymer ?
#
loop_
_entity_poly.entity_id
_entity_poly.type
_entity_poly.pdbx_seq_one_letter_code
_entity_poly.pdbx_strand_id
1 'polypeptide(L)'
;MDDVKTFTYLGSIIDEHGGSDADVKARIGKARAAYLQLKDIWNSKQLSTNTKVRILITNVKTVLLYGEETWRTTKAIIQKIQVFINRCLRKILRIRWPDTISNNLLWERTNPISVEEEIRKKRWKWIGHTLRKAPNCVTRQTLTWNPQGQGKSGRPKNTLRRKMESEMRKMNKS
;
A
#
# COMPACT_ATOMS: atom_id res chain seq x y z
N MET A 1 -24.21 -23.98 -7.16
CA MET A 1 -23.20 -22.98 -7.52
C MET A 1 -22.11 -23.10 -6.48
N ASP A 2 -20.93 -23.57 -6.88
CA ASP A 2 -19.81 -23.71 -5.95
C ASP A 2 -19.28 -22.33 -5.55
N ASP A 3 -19.40 -21.99 -4.28
CA ASP A 3 -18.86 -20.74 -3.73
C ASP A 3 -17.32 -20.78 -3.76
N VAL A 4 -16.74 -20.00 -4.67
CA VAL A 4 -15.29 -19.81 -4.75
C VAL A 4 -14.86 -18.86 -3.62
N LYS A 5 -14.28 -19.43 -2.56
CA LYS A 5 -13.87 -18.71 -1.34
C LYS A 5 -12.79 -17.64 -1.57
N THR A 6 -11.94 -17.83 -2.57
CA THR A 6 -10.88 -16.88 -2.96
C THR A 6 -10.67 -16.88 -4.47
N PHE A 7 -10.62 -15.70 -5.09
CA PHE A 7 -10.30 -15.59 -6.51
C PHE A 7 -9.31 -14.45 -6.77
N THR A 8 -8.50 -14.60 -7.82
CA THR A 8 -7.53 -13.58 -8.24
C THR A 8 -8.11 -12.82 -9.42
N TYR A 9 -8.33 -11.51 -9.25
CA TYR A 9 -8.76 -10.62 -10.33
C TYR A 9 -7.74 -9.52 -10.54
N LEU A 10 -7.21 -9.39 -11.75
CA LEU A 10 -6.16 -8.40 -12.12
C LEU A 10 -4.97 -8.38 -11.14
N GLY A 11 -4.64 -9.54 -10.58
CA GLY A 11 -3.55 -9.73 -9.63
C GLY A 11 -3.85 -9.30 -8.19
N SER A 12 -5.07 -8.87 -7.88
CA SER A 12 -5.55 -8.67 -6.50
C SER A 12 -6.34 -9.89 -6.04
N ILE A 13 -6.08 -10.32 -4.80
CA ILE A 13 -6.80 -11.45 -4.18
C ILE A 13 -8.08 -10.91 -3.53
N ILE A 14 -9.22 -11.40 -3.99
CA ILE A 14 -10.53 -11.10 -3.42
C ILE A 14 -10.96 -12.33 -2.61
N ASP A 15 -11.09 -12.14 -1.30
CA ASP A 15 -11.53 -13.17 -0.35
C ASP A 15 -12.99 -12.93 0.08
N GLU A 16 -13.71 -13.97 0.48
CA GLU A 16 -15.09 -13.94 1.00
C GLU A 16 -15.35 -12.89 2.12
N HIS A 17 -14.32 -12.50 2.87
CA HIS A 17 -14.35 -11.49 3.92
C HIS A 17 -13.99 -10.08 3.42
N GLY A 18 -13.63 -9.93 2.14
CA GLY A 18 -13.24 -8.68 1.48
C GLY A 18 -12.03 -8.02 2.13
N GLY A 19 -11.11 -8.81 2.68
CA GLY A 19 -9.94 -8.35 3.42
C GLY A 19 -8.75 -8.05 2.50
N SER A 20 -8.08 -6.92 2.73
CA SER A 20 -6.84 -6.57 1.98
C SER A 20 -5.59 -7.28 2.49
N ASP A 21 -5.69 -8.14 3.52
CA ASP A 21 -4.51 -8.76 4.15
C ASP A 21 -3.85 -9.81 3.25
N ALA A 22 -4.66 -10.64 2.59
CA ALA A 22 -4.17 -11.66 1.65
C ALA A 22 -3.45 -11.01 0.46
N ASP A 23 -4.04 -9.95 -0.12
CA ASP A 23 -3.43 -9.22 -1.23
C ASP A 23 -2.11 -8.54 -0.81
N VAL A 24 -2.09 -7.86 0.34
CA VAL A 24 -0.87 -7.25 0.90
C VAL A 24 0.22 -8.30 1.13
N LYS A 25 -0.14 -9.48 1.67
CA LYS A 25 0.80 -10.58 1.89
C LYS A 25 1.39 -11.10 0.59
N ALA A 26 0.55 -11.31 -0.43
CA ALA A 26 1.00 -11.73 -1.76
C ALA A 26 1.94 -10.69 -2.39
N ARG A 27 1.63 -9.40 -2.22
CA ARG A 27 2.42 -8.27 -2.76
C ARG A 27 3.75 -8.10 -2.06
N ILE A 28 3.81 -8.32 -0.74
CA ILE A 28 5.07 -8.43 0.00
C ILE A 28 5.92 -9.60 -0.55
N GLY A 29 5.30 -10.74 -0.85
CA GLY A 29 5.97 -11.87 -1.48
C GLY A 29 6.60 -11.51 -2.83
N LYS A 30 5.82 -10.88 -3.73
CA LYS A 30 6.29 -10.42 -5.04
C LYS A 30 7.40 -9.37 -4.92
N ALA A 31 7.23 -8.38 -4.04
CA ALA A 31 8.23 -7.35 -3.79
C ALA A 31 9.53 -7.94 -3.21
N ARG A 32 9.42 -8.97 -2.36
CA ARG A 32 10.58 -9.70 -1.84
C ARG A 32 11.33 -10.43 -2.96
N ALA A 33 10.61 -11.09 -3.88
CA ALA A 33 11.23 -11.73 -5.03
C ALA A 33 11.97 -10.70 -5.91
N ALA A 34 11.32 -9.58 -6.24
CA ALA A 34 11.94 -8.48 -6.99
C ALA A 34 13.18 -7.92 -6.29
N TYR A 35 13.12 -7.74 -4.97
CA TYR A 35 14.29 -7.30 -4.19
C TYR A 35 15.44 -8.31 -4.27
N LEU A 36 15.16 -9.62 -4.18
CA LEU A 36 16.18 -10.66 -4.23
C LEU A 36 16.82 -10.80 -5.62
N GLN A 37 16.05 -10.57 -6.69
CA GLN A 37 16.60 -10.54 -8.06
C GLN A 37 17.65 -9.44 -8.25
N LEU A 38 17.53 -8.33 -7.51
CA LEU A 38 18.48 -7.21 -7.55
C LEU A 38 19.63 -7.35 -6.53
N LYS A 39 19.93 -8.56 -6.04
CA LYS A 39 20.97 -8.82 -5.02
C LYS A 39 22.32 -8.18 -5.36
N ASP A 40 22.72 -8.22 -6.63
CA ASP A 40 24.04 -7.76 -7.06
C ASP A 40 24.13 -6.23 -7.03
N ILE A 41 23.01 -5.55 -7.30
CA ILE A 41 22.88 -4.09 -7.13
C ILE A 41 23.07 -3.71 -5.66
N TRP A 42 22.45 -4.43 -4.73
CA TRP A 42 22.56 -4.13 -3.30
C TRP A 42 23.98 -4.35 -2.78
N ASN A 43 24.67 -5.38 -3.28
CA ASN A 43 26.02 -5.73 -2.90
C ASN A 43 27.10 -4.86 -3.57
N SER A 44 26.83 -4.30 -4.74
CA SER A 44 27.78 -3.47 -5.50
C SER A 44 28.34 -2.31 -4.66
N LYS A 45 29.66 -2.13 -4.68
CA LYS A 45 30.33 -0.97 -4.05
C LYS A 45 30.38 0.26 -4.96
N GLN A 46 30.19 0.07 -6.27
CA GLN A 46 30.26 1.14 -7.28
C GLN A 46 29.01 2.04 -7.23
N LEU A 47 27.86 1.49 -6.83
CA LEU A 47 26.62 2.23 -6.74
C LEU A 47 26.50 2.97 -5.41
N SER A 48 26.20 4.26 -5.48
CA SER A 48 25.90 5.07 -4.31
C SER A 48 24.64 4.56 -3.58
N THR A 49 24.58 4.83 -2.27
CA THR A 49 23.39 4.55 -1.45
C THR A 49 22.13 5.21 -2.02
N ASN A 50 22.22 6.47 -2.49
CA ASN A 50 21.08 7.19 -3.04
C ASN A 50 20.54 6.50 -4.31
N THR A 51 21.44 6.09 -5.21
CA THR A 51 21.06 5.32 -6.41
C THR A 51 20.35 4.02 -6.05
N LYS A 52 20.82 3.28 -5.04
CA LYS A 52 20.17 2.05 -4.57
C LYS A 52 18.80 2.31 -3.95
N VAL A 53 18.67 3.36 -3.15
CA VAL A 53 17.36 3.77 -2.58
C VAL A 53 16.39 4.13 -3.69
N ARG A 54 16.84 4.84 -4.73
CA ARG A 54 16.03 5.15 -5.91
C ARG A 54 15.55 3.89 -6.63
N ILE A 55 16.44 2.91 -6.84
CA ILE A 55 16.08 1.62 -7.46
C ILE A 55 15.06 0.86 -6.61
N LEU A 56 15.20 0.86 -5.28
CA LEU A 56 14.22 0.26 -4.37
C LEU A 56 12.84 0.92 -4.54
N ILE A 57 12.79 2.24 -4.61
CA ILE A 57 11.54 3.00 -4.77
C ILE A 57 10.90 2.69 -6.14
N THR A 58 11.67 2.67 -7.22
CA THR A 58 11.12 2.52 -8.58
C THR A 58 10.71 1.08 -8.93
N ASN A 59 11.38 0.06 -8.37
CA ASN A 59 11.13 -1.34 -8.73
C ASN A 59 10.42 -2.12 -7.63
N VAL A 60 10.90 -2.04 -6.38
CA VAL A 60 10.38 -2.88 -5.30
C VAL A 60 9.14 -2.26 -4.68
N LYS A 61 9.18 -0.95 -4.41
CA LYS A 61 8.04 -0.24 -3.79
C LYS A 61 6.86 -0.15 -4.75
N THR A 62 7.08 0.00 -6.06
CA THR A 62 6.01 -0.04 -7.07
C THR A 62 5.31 -1.39 -7.13
N VAL A 63 6.05 -2.51 -7.12
CA VAL A 63 5.47 -3.86 -7.05
C VAL A 63 4.69 -4.08 -5.75
N LEU A 64 5.24 -3.60 -4.64
CA LEU A 64 4.64 -3.71 -3.32
C LEU A 64 3.33 -2.94 -3.22
N LEU A 65 3.26 -1.75 -3.81
CA LEU A 65 2.15 -0.82 -3.72
C LEU A 65 1.14 -0.97 -4.86
N TYR A 66 1.35 -1.90 -5.78
CA TYR A 66 0.41 -2.13 -6.86
C TYR A 66 -0.98 -2.52 -6.32
N GLY A 67 -2.01 -1.79 -6.75
CA GLY A 67 -3.40 -2.02 -6.33
C GLY A 67 -3.75 -1.37 -4.98
N GLU A 68 -2.88 -0.53 -4.43
CA GLU A 68 -3.10 0.19 -3.16
C GLU A 68 -4.37 1.06 -3.12
N GLU A 69 -4.88 1.52 -4.26
CA GLU A 69 -6.08 2.36 -4.29
C GLU A 69 -7.31 1.59 -3.78
N THR A 70 -7.36 0.29 -4.05
CA THR A 70 -8.48 -0.60 -3.71
C THR A 70 -8.35 -1.19 -2.30
N TRP A 71 -7.19 -1.06 -1.66
CA TRP A 71 -6.97 -1.60 -0.32
C TRP A 71 -7.73 -0.83 0.75
N ARG A 72 -8.32 -1.58 1.68
CA ARG A 72 -8.72 -1.07 2.98
C ARG A 72 -7.46 -0.83 3.81
N THR A 73 -6.87 0.36 3.72
CA THR A 73 -5.66 0.70 4.50
C THR A 73 -6.01 0.70 5.99
N THR A 74 -5.70 -0.36 6.71
CA THR A 74 -5.68 -0.34 8.17
C THR A 74 -4.30 0.13 8.64
N LYS A 75 -4.20 0.65 9.88
CA LYS A 75 -2.89 0.96 10.47
C LYS A 75 -1.97 -0.27 10.48
N ALA A 76 -2.52 -1.45 10.73
CA ALA A 76 -1.78 -2.71 10.69
C ALA A 76 -1.20 -3.01 9.30
N ILE A 77 -1.95 -2.81 8.21
CA ILE A 77 -1.45 -3.00 6.84
C ILE A 77 -0.32 -2.02 6.53
N ILE A 78 -0.49 -0.74 6.86
CA ILE A 78 0.53 0.29 6.64
C ILE A 78 1.81 -0.08 7.41
N GLN A 79 1.68 -0.51 8.66
CA GLN A 79 2.81 -0.96 9.48
C GLN A 79 3.52 -2.18 8.87
N LYS A 80 2.78 -3.19 8.38
CA LYS A 80 3.36 -4.36 7.71
C LYS A 80 4.22 -3.95 6.50
N ILE A 81 3.71 -3.05 5.66
CA ILE A 81 4.41 -2.52 4.48
C ILE A 81 5.65 -1.72 4.90
N GLN A 82 5.51 -0.85 5.90
CA GLN A 82 6.60 -0.02 6.41
C GLN A 82 7.74 -0.87 7.00
N VAL A 83 7.42 -1.91 7.76
CA VAL A 83 8.41 -2.86 8.32
C VAL A 83 9.21 -3.53 7.21
N PHE A 84 8.55 -3.95 6.12
CA PHE A 84 9.22 -4.54 4.97
C PHE A 84 10.19 -3.56 4.28
N ILE A 85 9.73 -2.33 4.00
CA ILE A 85 10.58 -1.29 3.37
C ILE A 85 11.75 -0.93 4.28
N ASN A 86 11.51 -0.72 5.58
CA ASN A 86 12.56 -0.38 6.54
C ASN A 86 13.63 -1.49 6.63
N ARG A 87 13.22 -2.76 6.53
CA ARG A 87 14.16 -3.89 6.47
C ARG A 87 15.03 -3.83 5.20
N CYS A 88 14.46 -3.50 4.05
CA CYS A 88 15.20 -3.36 2.80
C CYS A 88 16.19 -2.18 2.85
N LEU A 89 15.77 -1.03 3.39
CA LEU A 89 16.60 0.16 3.53
C LEU A 89 17.79 -0.08 4.47
N ARG A 90 17.58 -0.72 5.63
CA ARG A 90 18.68 -1.08 6.55
C ARG A 90 19.74 -1.95 5.88
N LYS A 91 19.33 -2.92 5.05
CA LYS A 91 20.25 -3.75 4.27
C LYS A 91 21.03 -2.95 3.23
N ILE A 92 20.38 -2.03 2.53
CA ILE A 92 21.03 -1.13 1.55
C ILE A 92 22.08 -0.24 2.25
N LEU A 93 21.76 0.26 3.44
CA LEU A 93 22.66 1.05 4.28
C LEU A 93 23.74 0.20 4.97
N ARG A 94 23.77 -1.12 4.75
CA ARG A 94 24.71 -2.09 5.34
C ARG A 94 24.74 -2.07 6.86
N ILE A 95 23.61 -1.72 7.49
CA ILE A 95 23.49 -1.72 8.95
C ILE A 95 23.34 -3.17 9.40
N ARG A 96 24.36 -3.65 10.11
CA ARG A 96 24.43 -5.00 10.66
C ARG A 96 24.47 -4.89 12.18
N TRP A 97 24.07 -5.95 12.86
CA TRP A 97 24.32 -6.05 14.29
C TRP A 97 25.84 -5.93 14.55
N PRO A 98 26.31 -5.18 15.56
CA PRO A 98 25.56 -4.54 16.66
C PRO A 98 25.04 -3.12 16.37
N ASP A 99 25.29 -2.56 15.18
CA ASP A 99 24.88 -1.20 14.83
C ASP A 99 23.36 -1.07 14.83
N THR A 100 22.84 -0.19 15.69
CA THR A 100 21.41 0.09 15.81
C THR A 100 21.13 1.53 15.46
N ILE A 101 20.15 1.75 14.56
CA ILE A 101 19.67 3.08 14.22
C ILE A 101 18.17 3.21 14.49
N SER A 102 17.76 4.41 14.91
CA SER A 102 16.35 4.75 15.04
C SER A 102 15.65 4.79 13.67
N ASN A 103 14.33 4.60 13.65
CA ASN A 103 13.54 4.75 12.41
C ASN A 103 13.59 6.20 11.88
N ASN A 104 13.68 7.19 12.77
CA ASN A 104 13.74 8.60 12.37
C ASN A 104 15.03 8.90 11.60
N LEU A 105 16.18 8.45 12.12
CA LEU A 105 17.46 8.62 11.43
C LEU A 105 17.53 7.84 10.11
N LEU A 106 16.88 6.67 10.05
CA LEU A 106 16.74 5.91 8.80
C LEU A 106 16.00 6.74 7.73
N TRP A 107 14.93 7.42 8.13
CA TRP A 107 14.10 8.22 7.25
C TRP A 107 14.81 9.49 6.78
N GLU A 108 15.50 10.21 7.66
CA GLU A 108 16.33 11.37 7.30
C GLU A 108 17.35 11.04 6.20
N ARG A 109 18.02 9.89 6.30
CA ARG A 109 19.03 9.45 5.31
C ARG A 109 18.46 9.00 3.97
N THR A 110 17.18 8.63 3.91
CA THR A 110 16.58 7.99 2.72
C THR A 110 15.59 8.87 2.00
N ASN A 111 15.41 10.12 2.45
CA ASN A 111 14.43 11.09 1.98
C ASN A 111 13.00 10.53 2.04
N PRO A 112 12.30 10.69 3.17
CA PRO A 112 11.13 9.88 3.47
C PRO A 112 9.93 10.36 2.68
N ILE A 113 9.38 9.46 1.86
CA ILE A 113 7.97 9.54 1.50
C ILE A 113 7.25 8.55 2.39
N SER A 114 6.49 9.05 3.36
CA SER A 114 5.62 8.24 4.19
C SER A 114 4.73 7.40 3.28
N VAL A 115 4.82 6.07 3.43
CA VAL A 115 4.03 5.12 2.62
C VAL A 115 2.54 5.42 2.74
N GLU A 116 2.11 5.84 3.94
CA GLU A 116 0.74 6.25 4.19
C GLU A 116 0.33 7.47 3.35
N GLU A 117 1.20 8.49 3.29
CA GLU A 117 0.93 9.70 2.52
C GLU A 117 0.89 9.43 1.02
N GLU A 118 1.77 8.55 0.52
CA GLU A 118 1.77 8.18 -0.90
C GLU A 118 0.49 7.45 -1.28
N ILE A 119 0.09 6.45 -0.49
CA ILE A 119 -1.18 5.73 -0.70
C ILE A 119 -2.35 6.71 -0.64
N ARG A 120 -2.32 7.67 0.30
CA ARG A 120 -3.34 8.71 0.43
C ARG A 120 -3.40 9.59 -0.82
N LYS A 121 -2.25 10.09 -1.30
CA LYS A 121 -2.14 10.94 -2.50
C LYS A 121 -2.65 10.20 -3.75
N LYS A 122 -2.24 8.95 -3.96
CA LYS A 122 -2.70 8.15 -5.11
C LYS A 122 -4.19 7.88 -5.05
N ARG A 123 -4.73 7.55 -3.88
CA ARG A 123 -6.17 7.40 -3.67
C ARG A 123 -6.93 8.68 -4.00
N TRP A 124 -6.47 9.84 -3.53
CA TRP A 124 -7.08 11.13 -3.85
C TRP A 124 -7.02 11.46 -5.34
N LYS A 125 -5.89 11.16 -6.00
CA LYS A 125 -5.75 11.31 -7.45
C LYS A 125 -6.76 10.43 -8.21
N TRP A 126 -6.93 9.19 -7.79
CA TRP A 126 -7.92 8.25 -8.36
C TRP A 126 -9.36 8.75 -8.14
N ILE A 127 -9.71 9.18 -6.91
CA ILE A 127 -11.02 9.77 -6.61
C ILE A 127 -11.30 10.98 -7.49
N GLY A 128 -10.34 11.91 -7.60
CA GLY A 128 -10.47 13.09 -8.46
C GLY A 128 -10.67 12.73 -9.93
N HIS A 129 -9.98 11.68 -10.42
CA HIS A 129 -10.20 11.17 -11.77
C HIS A 129 -11.62 10.59 -11.94
N THR A 130 -12.10 9.80 -10.98
CA THR A 130 -13.44 9.21 -10.99
C THR A 130 -14.54 10.27 -10.93
N LEU A 131 -14.36 11.33 -10.14
CA LEU A 131 -15.33 12.43 -10.02
C LEU A 131 -15.43 13.29 -11.29
N ARG A 132 -14.36 13.39 -12.08
CA ARG A 132 -14.36 14.09 -13.38
C ARG A 132 -15.09 13.31 -14.49
N LYS A 133 -15.37 12.02 -14.32
CA LYS A 133 -16.14 11.23 -15.30
C LYS A 133 -17.61 11.65 -15.31
N ALA A 134 -18.29 11.40 -16.42
CA ALA A 134 -19.71 11.72 -16.57
C ALA A 134 -20.58 11.05 -15.48
N PRO A 135 -21.71 11.67 -15.07
CA PRO A 135 -22.55 11.16 -13.98
C PRO A 135 -23.14 9.76 -14.22
N ASN A 136 -23.32 9.39 -15.49
CA ASN A 136 -23.81 8.09 -15.93
C ASN A 136 -22.72 7.00 -15.95
N CYS A 137 -21.46 7.35 -15.72
CA CYS A 137 -20.38 6.37 -15.74
C CYS A 137 -20.46 5.46 -14.52
N VAL A 138 -20.48 4.14 -14.76
CA VAL A 138 -20.60 3.11 -13.72
C VAL A 138 -19.63 3.35 -12.58
N THR A 139 -18.36 3.67 -12.87
CA THR A 139 -17.33 3.92 -11.84
C THR A 139 -17.64 5.10 -10.91
N ARG A 140 -18.34 6.14 -11.41
CA ARG A 140 -18.76 7.28 -10.60
C ARG A 140 -19.98 6.92 -9.75
N GLN A 141 -20.91 6.13 -10.29
CA GLN A 141 -22.05 5.62 -9.56
C GLN A 141 -21.63 4.63 -8.46
N THR A 142 -20.65 3.75 -8.71
CA THR A 142 -20.16 2.79 -7.70
C THR A 142 -19.55 3.49 -6.49
N LEU A 143 -19.04 4.72 -6.65
CA LEU A 143 -18.46 5.51 -5.57
C LEU A 143 -19.52 5.97 -4.56
N THR A 144 -20.74 6.27 -5.03
CA THR A 144 -21.87 6.72 -4.21
C THR A 144 -22.82 5.59 -3.84
N TRP A 145 -22.76 4.47 -4.58
CA TRP A 145 -23.60 3.31 -4.38
C TRP A 145 -23.42 2.71 -2.98
N ASN A 146 -24.53 2.55 -2.28
CA ASN A 146 -24.59 1.87 -0.99
C ASN A 146 -25.25 0.52 -1.22
N PRO A 147 -24.55 -0.62 -1.08
CA PRO A 147 -25.17 -1.92 -1.24
C PRO A 147 -26.30 -2.06 -0.20
N GLN A 148 -27.54 -2.18 -0.67
CA GLN A 148 -28.69 -2.43 0.19
C GLN A 148 -28.60 -3.87 0.72
N GLY A 149 -28.43 -4.00 2.03
CA GLY A 149 -28.40 -5.28 2.73
C GLY A 149 -28.35 -5.10 4.24
N GLN A 150 -28.91 -6.06 4.99
CA GLN A 150 -28.81 -6.07 6.45
C GLN A 150 -27.34 -6.27 6.87
N GLY A 151 -26.79 -5.30 7.60
CA GLY A 151 -25.44 -5.40 8.13
C GLY A 151 -25.32 -6.52 9.15
N LYS A 152 -24.21 -7.27 9.13
CA LYS A 152 -23.91 -8.23 10.20
C LYS A 152 -23.88 -7.51 11.56
N SER A 153 -24.51 -8.09 12.57
CA SER A 153 -24.50 -7.55 13.94
C SER A 153 -23.07 -7.48 14.49
N GLY A 154 -22.71 -6.36 15.13
CA GLY A 154 -21.36 -6.08 15.64
C GLY A 154 -20.74 -4.79 15.10
N ARG A 155 -19.47 -4.51 15.45
CA ARG A 155 -18.77 -3.29 15.02
C ARG A 155 -18.72 -3.23 13.49
N PRO A 156 -19.31 -2.19 12.87
CA PRO A 156 -19.30 -2.09 11.41
C PRO A 156 -17.88 -2.01 10.86
N LYS A 157 -17.55 -2.87 9.89
CA LYS A 157 -16.26 -2.78 9.18
C LYS A 157 -16.16 -1.43 8.45
N ASN A 158 -14.97 -0.82 8.44
CA ASN A 158 -14.75 0.44 7.73
C ASN A 158 -14.89 0.23 6.21
N THR A 159 -15.88 0.86 5.58
CA THR A 159 -16.01 0.89 4.11
C THR A 159 -15.01 1.88 3.51
N LEU A 160 -14.67 1.72 2.21
CA LEU A 160 -13.86 2.71 1.48
C LEU A 160 -14.45 4.12 1.64
N ARG A 161 -15.78 4.23 1.50
CA ARG A 161 -16.55 5.46 1.72
C ARG A 161 -16.36 6.06 3.11
N ARG A 162 -16.59 5.30 4.20
CA ARG A 162 -16.40 5.81 5.58
C ARG A 162 -14.97 6.25 5.83
N LYS A 163 -14.01 5.52 5.26
CA LYS A 163 -12.61 5.90 5.38
C LYS A 163 -12.35 7.22 4.64
N MET A 164 -12.86 7.38 3.42
CA MET A 164 -12.80 8.65 2.67
C MET A 164 -13.44 9.80 3.45
N GLU A 165 -14.66 9.62 3.97
CA GLU A 165 -15.37 10.63 4.79
C GLU A 165 -14.56 11.01 6.03
N SER A 166 -13.92 10.03 6.70
CA SER A 166 -13.05 10.30 7.86
C SER A 166 -11.79 11.08 7.49
N GLU A 167 -11.20 10.83 6.31
CA GLU A 167 -10.01 11.54 5.83
C GLU A 167 -10.39 12.96 5.35
N MET A 168 -11.53 13.14 4.67
CA MET A 168 -12.10 14.47 4.33
C MET A 168 -12.28 15.33 5.57
N ARG A 169 -12.86 14.77 6.64
CA ARG A 169 -13.07 15.47 7.90
C ARG A 169 -11.77 15.88 8.59
N LYS A 170 -10.68 15.16 8.39
CA LYS A 170 -9.36 15.54 8.92
C LYS A 170 -8.70 16.65 8.10
N MET A 171 -8.88 16.63 6.77
CA MET A 171 -8.35 17.68 5.89
C MET A 171 -9.06 19.02 6.08
N ASN A 172 -10.39 19.03 6.31
CA ASN A 172 -11.15 20.26 6.55
C ASN A 172 -10.96 20.86 7.95
N LYS A 173 -10.23 20.18 8.84
CA LYS A 173 -9.91 20.65 10.20
C LYS A 173 -8.48 21.18 10.32
N SER A 174 -7.73 21.18 9.23
CA SER A 174 -6.35 21.65 9.14
C SER A 174 -6.28 22.88 8.26
#